data_AF-A0A7U9SNI0-F1
#
_entry.id   AF-A0A7U9SNI0-F1
#
_cell.length_a   1.000
_cell.length_b   1.000
_cell.length_c   1.000
_cell.angle_alpha   90.00
_cell.angle_beta   90.00
_cell.angle_gamma   90.00
#
_symmetry.space_group_name_H-M   'P 1'
#
loop_
_entity.id
_entity.type
_entity.pdbx_description
1 polymer ?
#
loop_
_entity_poly.entity_id
_entity_poly.type
_entity_poly.pdbx_seq_one_letter_code
_entity_poly.pdbx_strand_id
1 'polypeptide(L)'
;MKNQLQPKEYKRFTPEPIGTDNTLEAVLNMTIESLKMGRPPAYPETEQGLEDFKRTTIDYFQYVKDTNANPNIDKKLVPDVEALCTFLGITRNTLLTYEKQRGGSWQDFIKQTKNAIAACKKELAFHQQIPPVVAMFDLTNNHSYVNTSEFKIEAISDKPQEKHFSLEEQIQQAGLVWDDEKGEYIPMIEAKGAFSE
;
A
#
# COMPACT_ATOMS: atom_id res chain seq x y z
N MET A 1 -6.34 -16.60 38.68
CA MET A 1 -4.99 -16.79 38.12
C MET A 1 -4.68 -15.61 37.21
N LYS A 2 -3.61 -14.85 37.46
CA LYS A 2 -3.19 -13.72 36.61
C LYS A 2 -2.41 -14.28 35.42
N ASN A 3 -2.90 -14.13 34.20
CA ASN A 3 -2.14 -14.42 32.99
C ASN A 3 -0.98 -13.42 32.88
N GLN A 4 0.23 -13.84 33.26
CA GLN A 4 1.43 -13.07 32.98
C GLN A 4 1.78 -13.24 31.51
N LEU A 5 1.70 -12.15 30.74
CA LEU A 5 2.17 -12.09 29.37
C LEU A 5 3.69 -12.26 29.37
N GLN A 6 4.17 -13.35 28.77
CA GLN A 6 5.60 -13.58 28.53
C GLN A 6 6.15 -12.44 27.66
N PRO A 7 7.34 -11.89 27.98
CA PRO A 7 7.95 -10.85 27.17
C PRO A 7 8.23 -11.39 25.77
N LYS A 8 7.73 -10.70 24.74
CA LYS A 8 8.01 -11.05 23.34
C LYS A 8 9.50 -10.83 23.06
N GLU A 9 10.23 -11.90 22.79
CA GLU A 9 11.59 -11.79 22.24
C GLU A 9 11.51 -11.30 20.79
N TYR A 10 11.87 -10.05 20.56
CA TYR A 10 12.04 -9.50 19.22
C TYR A 10 13.41 -9.92 18.70
N LYS A 11 13.45 -10.93 17.82
CA LYS A 11 14.67 -11.21 17.04
C LYS A 11 14.96 -9.98 16.19
N ARG A 12 16.04 -9.25 16.50
CA ARG A 12 16.54 -8.20 15.63
C ARG A 12 16.91 -8.84 14.30
N PHE A 13 16.30 -8.37 13.23
CA PHE A 13 16.74 -8.72 11.89
C PHE A 13 18.19 -8.27 11.75
N THR A 14 19.10 -9.24 11.62
CA THR A 14 20.51 -8.98 11.36
C THR A 14 20.70 -9.39 9.91
N PRO A 15 20.85 -8.45 8.96
CA PRO A 15 21.04 -8.80 7.57
C PRO A 15 22.29 -9.66 7.44
N GLU A 16 22.20 -10.74 6.67
CA GLU A 16 23.38 -11.55 6.37
C GLU A 16 24.43 -10.69 5.63
N PRO A 17 25.73 -10.95 5.86
CA PRO A 17 26.78 -10.34 5.06
C PRO A 17 26.55 -10.56 3.57
N ILE A 18 26.92 -9.60 2.74
CA ILE A 18 26.82 -9.73 1.27
C ILE A 18 27.69 -10.90 0.83
N GLY A 19 27.06 -12.01 0.42
CA GLY A 19 27.73 -13.19 -0.12
C GLY A 19 28.34 -12.94 -1.50
N THR A 20 29.18 -13.87 -1.95
CA THR A 20 29.82 -13.84 -3.28
C THR A 20 28.83 -14.07 -4.44
N ASP A 21 27.65 -14.61 -4.12
CA ASP A 21 26.48 -14.87 -4.96
C ASP A 21 25.57 -13.62 -5.07
N ASN A 22 26.13 -12.45 -5.38
CA ASN A 22 25.36 -11.21 -5.45
C ASN A 22 25.21 -10.68 -6.89
N THR A 23 24.15 -9.91 -7.11
CA THR A 23 23.88 -9.25 -8.41
C THR A 23 24.69 -7.99 -8.64
N LEU A 24 25.53 -7.60 -7.67
CA LEU A 24 26.25 -6.33 -7.73
C LEU A 24 27.25 -6.31 -8.88
N GLU A 25 27.86 -7.45 -9.21
CA GLU A 25 28.82 -7.54 -10.30
C GLU A 25 28.20 -7.17 -11.66
N ALA A 26 26.97 -7.61 -11.93
CA ALA A 26 26.25 -7.23 -13.16
C ALA A 26 25.97 -5.72 -13.20
N VAL A 27 25.53 -5.13 -12.08
CA VAL A 27 25.29 -3.69 -11.97
C VAL A 27 26.58 -2.89 -12.13
N LEU A 28 27.68 -3.36 -11.52
CA LEU A 28 28.99 -2.74 -11.63
C LEU A 28 29.53 -2.81 -13.06
N ASN A 29 29.32 -3.93 -13.77
CA ASN A 29 29.70 -4.05 -15.18
C ASN A 29 28.95 -3.02 -16.04
N MET A 30 27.62 -2.92 -15.88
CA MET A 30 26.83 -1.86 -16.55
C MET A 30 27.35 -0.47 -16.19
N THR A 31 27.68 -0.23 -14.91
CA THR A 31 28.19 1.06 -14.43
C THR A 31 29.54 1.41 -15.03
N ILE A 32 30.47 0.46 -15.09
CA ILE A 32 31.82 0.66 -15.64
C ILE A 32 31.73 1.01 -17.12
N GLU A 33 30.93 0.26 -17.89
CA GLU A 33 30.73 0.54 -19.31
C GLU A 33 30.07 1.91 -19.54
N SER A 34 29.04 2.22 -18.74
CA SER A 34 28.38 3.53 -18.74
C SER A 34 29.37 4.68 -18.48
N LEU A 35 30.25 4.54 -17.50
CA LEU A 35 31.25 5.57 -17.15
C LEU A 35 32.36 5.70 -18.20
N LYS A 36 32.75 4.61 -18.88
CA LYS A 36 33.76 4.62 -19.96
C LYS A 36 33.29 5.40 -21.20
N MET A 37 31.99 5.36 -21.51
CA MET A 37 31.44 6.05 -22.68
C MET A 37 31.41 7.58 -22.54
N GLY A 38 31.60 8.11 -21.31
CA GLY A 38 31.53 9.54 -21.04
C GLY A 38 30.09 10.08 -21.08
N ARG A 39 29.91 11.36 -20.72
CA ARG A 39 28.59 11.98 -20.54
C ARG A 39 28.19 12.86 -21.73
N PRO A 40 27.31 12.38 -22.63
CA PRO A 40 26.39 13.25 -23.34
C PRO A 40 24.92 12.80 -23.13
N PRO A 41 23.92 13.64 -23.46
CA PRO A 41 22.56 13.15 -23.68
C PRO A 41 22.61 12.14 -24.85
N ALA A 42 22.62 10.85 -24.53
CA ALA A 42 22.90 9.77 -25.49
C ALA A 42 21.95 9.75 -26.70
N TYR A 43 20.76 10.36 -26.56
CA TYR A 43 19.74 10.30 -27.60
C TYR A 43 19.23 11.71 -27.95
N PRO A 44 19.48 12.21 -29.17
CA PRO A 44 18.97 13.51 -29.61
C PRO A 44 17.44 13.49 -29.79
N GLU A 45 16.80 14.65 -29.75
CA GLU A 45 15.36 14.76 -30.05
C GLU A 45 15.12 14.76 -31.57
N THR A 46 15.36 13.61 -32.18
CA THR A 46 15.10 13.31 -33.59
C THR A 46 14.40 11.96 -33.69
N GLU A 47 13.83 11.64 -34.85
CA GLU A 47 13.24 10.31 -35.09
C GLU A 47 14.28 9.20 -34.87
N GLN A 48 15.49 9.38 -35.40
CA GLN A 48 16.58 8.43 -35.19
C GLN A 48 16.95 8.29 -33.71
N GLY A 49 17.01 9.40 -32.96
CA GLY A 49 17.30 9.36 -31.53
C GLY A 49 16.22 8.63 -30.73
N LEU A 50 14.96 8.73 -31.14
CA LEU A 50 13.85 7.98 -30.53
C LEU A 50 13.97 6.47 -30.83
N GLU A 51 14.27 6.10 -32.07
CA GLU A 51 14.45 4.69 -32.45
C GLU A 51 15.66 4.07 -31.76
N ASP A 52 16.76 4.81 -31.63
CA ASP A 52 17.93 4.38 -30.87
C ASP A 52 17.59 4.20 -29.38
N PHE A 53 16.85 5.14 -28.78
CA PHE A 53 16.40 5.05 -27.39
C PHE A 53 15.50 3.83 -27.17
N LYS A 54 14.54 3.59 -28.08
CA LYS A 54 13.66 2.42 -28.02
C LYS A 54 14.46 1.13 -28.10
N ARG A 55 15.37 1.03 -29.07
CA ARG A 55 16.22 -0.15 -29.28
C ARG A 55 17.04 -0.45 -28.03
N THR A 56 17.79 0.51 -27.51
CA THR A 56 18.62 0.27 -26.31
C THR A 56 17.77 -0.02 -25.06
N THR A 57 16.57 0.55 -24.96
CA THR A 57 15.63 0.21 -23.87
C THR A 57 15.17 -1.25 -23.98
N ILE A 58 14.90 -1.75 -25.19
CA ILE A 58 14.59 -3.16 -25.43
C ILE A 58 15.80 -4.05 -25.10
N ASP A 59 17.00 -3.64 -25.53
CA ASP A 59 18.25 -4.35 -25.24
C ASP A 59 18.49 -4.49 -23.73
N TYR A 60 18.11 -3.49 -22.92
CA TYR A 60 18.15 -3.59 -21.47
C TYR A 60 17.27 -4.72 -20.92
N PHE A 61 16.00 -4.79 -21.34
CA PHE A 61 15.11 -5.87 -20.89
C PHE A 61 15.61 -7.24 -21.38
N GLN A 62 16.16 -7.29 -22.58
CA GLN A 62 16.76 -8.52 -23.13
C GLN A 62 18.00 -8.92 -22.32
N TYR A 63 18.87 -7.98 -21.94
CA TYR A 63 20.01 -8.20 -21.06
C TYR A 63 19.59 -8.76 -19.70
N VAL A 64 18.56 -8.18 -19.06
CA VAL A 64 18.01 -8.67 -17.79
C VAL A 64 17.49 -10.11 -17.94
N LYS A 65 16.74 -10.37 -19.01
CA LYS A 65 16.20 -11.71 -19.31
C LYS A 65 17.30 -12.74 -19.52
N ASP A 66 18.31 -12.43 -20.33
CA ASP A 66 19.40 -13.33 -20.66
C ASP A 66 20.31 -13.60 -19.46
N THR A 67 20.59 -12.56 -18.67
CA THR A 67 21.33 -12.70 -17.41
C THR A 67 20.56 -13.64 -16.47
N ASN A 68 19.24 -13.45 -16.34
CA ASN A 68 18.43 -14.29 -15.47
C ASN A 68 18.28 -15.73 -15.96
N ALA A 69 18.39 -15.99 -17.27
CA ALA A 69 18.37 -17.33 -17.84
C ALA A 69 19.62 -18.17 -17.48
N ASN A 70 20.71 -17.54 -17.04
CA ASN A 70 21.91 -18.24 -16.60
C ASN A 70 21.62 -19.07 -15.32
N PRO A 71 21.77 -20.40 -15.34
CA PRO A 71 21.49 -21.25 -14.19
C PRO A 71 22.50 -21.06 -13.04
N ASN A 72 23.68 -20.49 -13.31
CA ASN A 72 24.72 -20.27 -12.32
C ASN A 72 24.52 -19.00 -11.48
N ILE A 73 23.51 -18.21 -11.80
CA ILE A 73 23.17 -16.98 -11.06
C ILE A 73 22.02 -17.29 -10.11
N ASP A 74 22.35 -17.35 -8.82
CA ASP A 74 21.37 -17.63 -7.75
C ASP A 74 20.42 -16.44 -7.53
N LYS A 75 20.98 -15.22 -7.48
CA LYS A 75 20.20 -13.99 -7.34
C LYS A 75 19.93 -13.36 -8.70
N LYS A 76 18.67 -13.35 -9.11
CA LYS A 76 18.23 -12.79 -10.39
C LYS A 76 18.18 -11.26 -10.35
N LEU A 77 18.47 -10.63 -11.48
CA LEU A 77 18.28 -9.19 -11.68
C LEU A 77 16.79 -8.84 -11.67
N VAL A 78 16.47 -7.73 -11.00
CA VAL A 78 15.16 -7.11 -11.02
C VAL A 78 15.27 -5.84 -11.87
N PRO A 79 14.42 -5.64 -12.89
CA PRO A 79 14.47 -4.42 -13.67
C PRO A 79 14.00 -3.23 -12.83
N ASP A 80 14.69 -2.10 -12.96
CA ASP A 80 14.35 -0.84 -12.31
C ASP A 80 14.84 0.37 -13.13
N VAL A 81 14.50 1.59 -12.69
CA VAL A 81 14.79 2.81 -13.44
C VAL A 81 16.27 3.18 -13.34
N GLU A 82 16.91 2.93 -12.20
CA GLU A 82 18.32 3.17 -11.94
C GLU A 82 19.21 2.30 -12.85
N ALA A 83 18.94 1.00 -12.90
CA ALA A 83 19.62 0.03 -13.74
C ALA A 83 19.37 0.31 -15.21
N LEU A 84 18.14 0.66 -15.61
CA LEU A 84 17.85 1.12 -16.98
C LEU A 84 18.70 2.34 -17.34
N CYS A 85 18.70 3.39 -16.51
CA CYS A 85 19.47 4.60 -16.78
C CYS A 85 20.98 4.30 -16.86
N THR A 86 21.47 3.43 -15.98
CA THR A 86 22.87 2.99 -15.98
C THR A 86 23.22 2.29 -17.29
N PHE A 87 22.39 1.34 -17.73
CA PHE A 87 22.56 0.61 -18.99
C PHE A 87 22.51 1.54 -20.22
N LEU A 88 21.60 2.51 -20.21
CA LEU A 88 21.45 3.51 -21.27
C LEU A 88 22.56 4.57 -21.30
N GLY A 89 23.43 4.64 -20.29
CA GLY A 89 24.44 5.69 -20.20
C GLY A 89 23.89 7.08 -19.84
N ILE A 90 22.69 7.16 -19.25
CA ILE A 90 22.03 8.42 -18.90
C ILE A 90 21.73 8.52 -17.41
N THR A 91 21.31 9.69 -16.96
CA THR A 91 20.83 9.85 -15.58
C THR A 91 19.31 9.76 -15.50
N ARG A 92 18.79 9.48 -14.30
CA ARG A 92 17.34 9.60 -14.02
C ARG A 92 16.78 10.98 -14.36
N ASN A 93 17.54 12.04 -14.11
CA ASN A 93 17.14 13.40 -14.49
C ASN A 93 17.06 13.57 -16.00
N THR A 94 17.98 12.96 -16.75
CA THR A 94 17.93 12.95 -18.22
C THR A 94 16.68 12.23 -18.73
N LEU A 95 16.38 11.05 -18.18
CA LEU A 95 15.15 10.30 -18.52
C LEU A 95 13.90 11.11 -18.19
N LEU A 96 13.88 11.79 -17.03
CA LEU A 96 12.78 12.66 -16.63
C LEU A 96 12.62 13.86 -17.57
N THR A 97 13.72 14.45 -18.03
CA THR A 97 13.70 15.51 -19.03
C THR A 97 13.11 15.00 -20.35
N TYR A 98 13.49 13.80 -20.79
CA TYR A 98 12.92 13.20 -22.01
C TYR A 98 11.41 12.99 -21.88
N GLU A 99 10.94 12.51 -20.74
CA GLU A 99 9.52 12.31 -20.46
C GLU A 99 8.71 13.59 -20.38
N LYS A 100 9.29 14.68 -19.84
CA LYS A 100 8.55 15.93 -19.60
C LYS A 100 8.61 16.92 -20.75
N GLN A 101 9.72 16.97 -21.47
CA GLN A 101 10.01 18.08 -22.40
C GLN A 101 9.95 17.67 -23.87
N ARG A 102 10.01 16.37 -24.21
CA ARG A 102 10.00 15.92 -25.60
C ARG A 102 8.61 15.61 -26.12
N GLY A 103 8.51 15.41 -27.44
CA GLY A 103 7.26 15.06 -28.14
C GLY A 103 6.55 13.80 -27.61
N GLY A 104 5.24 13.68 -27.87
CA GLY A 104 4.35 12.66 -27.29
C GLY A 104 4.87 11.22 -27.41
N SER A 105 5.47 10.85 -28.54
CA SER A 105 6.05 9.51 -28.75
C SER A 105 7.14 9.14 -27.75
N TRP A 106 7.94 10.11 -27.29
CA TRP A 106 8.92 9.89 -26.22
C TRP A 106 8.23 9.65 -24.89
N GLN A 107 7.24 10.48 -24.56
CA GLN A 107 6.53 10.41 -23.29
C GLN A 107 5.79 9.07 -23.15
N ASP A 108 5.07 8.66 -24.19
CA ASP A 108 4.27 7.44 -24.17
C ASP A 108 5.17 6.20 -24.06
N PHE A 109 6.28 6.17 -24.80
CA PHE A 109 7.22 5.06 -24.71
C PHE A 109 7.91 4.99 -23.34
N ILE A 110 8.30 6.12 -22.73
CA ILE A 110 8.88 6.13 -21.37
C ILE A 110 7.84 5.69 -20.33
N LYS A 111 6.60 6.14 -20.43
CA LYS A 111 5.50 5.70 -19.55
C LYS A 111 5.25 4.20 -19.69
N GLN A 112 5.22 3.67 -20.92
CA GLN A 112 5.09 2.24 -21.19
C GLN A 112 6.25 1.44 -20.58
N THR A 113 7.47 1.95 -20.71
CA THR A 113 8.69 1.35 -20.14
C THR A 113 8.62 1.28 -18.62
N LYS A 114 8.26 2.39 -17.96
CA LYS A 114 8.08 2.42 -16.50
C LYS A 114 6.96 1.50 -16.02
N ASN A 115 5.87 1.39 -16.78
CA ASN A 115 4.79 0.46 -16.49
C ASN A 115 5.24 -1.00 -16.61
N ALA A 116 6.06 -1.34 -17.60
CA ALA A 116 6.65 -2.68 -17.73
C ALA A 116 7.54 -3.03 -16.53
N ILE A 117 8.39 -2.10 -16.08
CA ILE A 117 9.19 -2.25 -14.85
C ILE A 117 8.28 -2.53 -13.64
N ALA A 118 7.21 -1.75 -13.49
CA ALA A 118 6.24 -1.93 -12.41
C ALA A 118 5.60 -3.33 -12.44
N ALA A 119 5.22 -3.80 -13.64
CA ALA A 119 4.62 -5.11 -13.83
C ALA A 119 5.58 -6.25 -13.44
N CYS A 120 6.86 -6.15 -13.83
CA CYS A 120 7.88 -7.11 -13.41
C CYS A 120 8.01 -7.17 -11.88
N LYS A 121 8.16 -6.01 -11.21
CA LYS A 121 8.28 -5.96 -9.75
C LYS A 121 7.03 -6.47 -9.04
N LYS A 122 5.84 -6.17 -9.58
CA LYS A 122 4.56 -6.65 -9.05
C LYS A 122 4.46 -8.17 -9.10
N GLU A 123 4.84 -8.79 -10.21
CA GLU A 123 4.85 -10.26 -10.34
C GLU A 123 5.78 -10.90 -9.30
N LEU A 124 7.00 -10.36 -9.15
CA LEU A 124 7.96 -10.83 -8.15
C LEU A 124 7.41 -10.66 -6.71
N ALA A 125 6.69 -9.57 -6.43
CA ALA A 125 6.06 -9.35 -5.13
C ALA A 125 4.92 -10.35 -4.86
N PHE A 126 4.11 -10.69 -5.87
CA PHE A 126 3.04 -11.69 -5.74
C PHE A 126 3.57 -13.09 -5.45
N HIS A 127 4.77 -13.42 -5.96
CA HIS A 127 5.46 -14.68 -5.66
C HIS A 127 6.40 -14.60 -4.46
N GLN A 128 6.30 -13.54 -3.64
CA GLN A 128 7.10 -13.35 -2.42
C GLN A 128 8.63 -13.32 -2.65
N GLN A 129 9.06 -13.01 -3.87
CA GLN A 129 10.47 -12.85 -4.24
C GLN A 129 10.98 -11.44 -3.92
N ILE A 130 10.07 -10.48 -3.78
CA ILE A 130 10.34 -9.15 -3.21
C ILE A 130 9.50 -9.02 -1.92
N PRO A 131 10.08 -8.54 -0.80
CA PRO A 131 9.32 -8.31 0.42
C PRO A 131 8.11 -7.39 0.15
N PRO A 132 6.88 -7.75 0.58
CA PRO A 132 5.67 -6.97 0.28
C PRO A 132 5.77 -5.50 0.72
N VAL A 133 6.45 -5.21 1.82
CA VAL A 133 6.67 -3.85 2.32
C VAL A 133 7.54 -3.03 1.35
N VAL A 134 8.58 -3.63 0.77
CA VAL A 134 9.44 -2.97 -0.24
C VAL A 134 8.62 -2.68 -1.49
N ALA A 135 7.81 -3.65 -1.95
CA ALA A 135 6.93 -3.46 -3.11
C ALA A 135 5.89 -2.36 -2.86
N MET A 136 5.29 -2.29 -1.67
CA MET A 136 4.32 -1.25 -1.30
C MET A 136 4.95 0.16 -1.40
N PHE A 137 6.15 0.35 -0.85
CA PHE A 137 6.85 1.63 -0.92
C PHE A 137 7.32 1.96 -2.34
N ASP A 138 7.77 0.98 -3.12
CA ASP A 138 8.17 1.20 -4.51
C ASP A 138 6.99 1.62 -5.38
N LEU A 139 5.85 0.92 -5.28
CA LEU A 139 4.64 1.24 -6.05
C LEU A 139 4.08 2.62 -5.70
N THR A 140 4.09 2.99 -4.41
CA THR A 140 3.60 4.30 -3.97
C THR A 140 4.53 5.44 -4.37
N ASN A 141 5.84 5.27 -4.23
CA ASN A 141 6.81 6.33 -4.50
C ASN A 141 7.14 6.49 -6.00
N ASN A 142 7.11 5.40 -6.78
CA ASN A 142 7.63 5.40 -8.16
C ASN A 142 6.55 5.13 -9.23
N HIS A 143 5.38 4.63 -8.85
CA HIS A 143 4.32 4.21 -9.77
C HIS A 143 2.96 4.86 -9.51
N SER A 144 2.91 5.91 -8.68
CA SER A 144 1.71 6.71 -8.37
C SER A 144 0.57 5.92 -7.73
N TYR A 145 0.86 4.77 -7.11
CA TYR A 145 -0.13 4.07 -6.30
C TYR A 145 -0.42 4.85 -5.02
N VAL A 146 -1.67 4.85 -4.58
CA VAL A 146 -2.09 5.49 -3.34
C VAL A 146 -2.73 4.47 -2.41
N ASN A 147 -2.38 4.55 -1.13
CA ASN A 147 -3.03 3.75 -0.11
C ASN A 147 -4.38 4.38 0.23
N THR A 148 -5.46 3.63 0.04
CA THR A 148 -6.79 4.04 0.46
C THR A 148 -7.02 3.59 1.90
N SER A 149 -7.62 4.45 2.73
CA SER A 149 -8.04 4.11 4.09
C SER A 149 -9.45 4.62 4.33
N GLU A 150 -10.28 3.81 4.96
CA GLU A 150 -11.62 4.16 5.39
C GLU A 150 -11.62 4.36 6.91
N PHE A 151 -12.12 5.51 7.37
CA PHE A 151 -12.29 5.80 8.79
C PHE A 151 -13.78 5.76 9.12
N LYS A 152 -14.17 4.83 10.00
CA LYS A 152 -15.50 4.86 10.61
C LYS A 152 -15.46 5.76 11.83
N ILE A 153 -16.12 6.91 11.71
CA ILE A 153 -16.32 7.82 12.83
C ILE A 153 -17.64 7.43 13.48
N GLU A 154 -17.58 6.71 14.59
CA GLU A 154 -18.75 6.42 15.40
C GLU A 154 -18.89 7.53 16.44
N ALA A 155 -19.99 8.26 16.39
CA ALA A 155 -20.35 9.19 17.45
C ALA A 155 -20.75 8.36 18.68
N ILE A 156 -19.88 8.31 19.69
CA ILE A 156 -20.25 7.80 21.02
C ILE A 156 -21.22 8.82 21.60
N SER A 157 -22.52 8.56 21.49
CA SER A 157 -23.51 9.34 22.21
C SER A 157 -23.53 8.87 23.65
N ASP A 158 -22.94 9.64 24.56
CA ASP A 158 -23.20 9.54 26.02
C ASP A 158 -24.62 10.03 26.38
N LYS A 159 -25.58 9.92 25.45
CA LYS A 159 -26.98 10.19 25.79
C LYS A 159 -27.44 9.02 26.67
N PRO A 160 -27.82 9.26 27.94
CA PRO A 160 -28.44 8.20 28.72
C PRO A 160 -29.64 7.70 27.90
N GLN A 161 -29.72 6.39 27.68
CA GLN A 161 -30.93 5.79 27.13
C GLN A 161 -32.10 6.33 27.94
N GLU A 162 -32.97 7.14 27.32
CA GLU A 162 -34.25 7.45 27.92
C GLU A 162 -34.94 6.10 28.11
N LYS A 163 -35.00 5.65 29.36
CA LYS A 163 -35.80 4.49 29.73
C LYS A 163 -37.23 4.88 29.42
N HIS A 164 -37.73 4.46 28.26
CA HIS A 164 -39.15 4.42 28.01
C HIS A 164 -39.72 3.37 28.96
N PHE A 165 -40.23 3.82 30.11
CA PHE A 165 -40.99 2.99 31.03
C PHE A 165 -42.25 2.52 30.32
N SER A 166 -42.64 1.25 30.50
CA SER A 166 -43.91 0.76 29.96
C SER A 166 -45.08 1.55 30.57
N LEU A 167 -46.24 1.55 29.90
CA LEU A 167 -47.44 2.21 30.44
C LEU A 167 -47.77 1.73 31.86
N GLU A 168 -47.55 0.43 32.12
CA GLU A 168 -47.80 -0.21 33.41
C GLU A 168 -46.86 0.32 34.50
N GLU A 169 -45.57 0.50 34.18
CA GLU A 169 -44.58 1.06 35.11
C GLU A 169 -44.88 2.54 35.43
N GLN A 170 -45.39 3.30 34.46
CA GLN A 170 -45.80 4.69 34.67
C GLN A 170 -47.04 4.79 35.57
N ILE A 171 -48.03 3.92 35.37
CA ILE A 171 -49.23 3.85 36.22
C ILE A 171 -48.85 3.49 37.66
N GLN A 172 -47.92 2.55 37.83
CA GLN A 172 -47.45 2.13 39.16
C GLN A 172 -46.65 3.24 39.86
N GLN A 173 -45.78 3.96 39.14
CA GLN A 173 -45.05 5.11 39.69
C GLN A 173 -45.97 6.29 40.04
N ALA A 174 -47.05 6.48 39.29
CA ALA A 174 -48.08 7.47 39.59
C ALA A 174 -48.95 7.08 40.82
N GLY A 175 -48.76 5.89 41.38
CA GLY A 175 -49.49 5.42 42.55
C GLY A 175 -50.96 5.13 42.26
N LEU A 176 -51.29 4.75 41.03
CA LEU A 176 -52.64 4.38 40.61
C LEU A 176 -52.82 2.86 40.64
N VAL A 177 -53.98 2.41 41.12
CA VAL A 177 -54.37 0.99 41.17
C VAL A 177 -55.70 0.83 40.46
N TRP A 178 -55.86 -0.26 39.72
CA TRP A 178 -57.10 -0.59 39.05
C TRP A 178 -58.19 -0.97 40.06
N ASP A 179 -59.35 -0.31 39.98
CA ASP A 179 -60.55 -0.62 40.77
C ASP A 179 -61.54 -1.40 39.89
N ASP A 180 -61.77 -2.67 40.23
CA ASP A 180 -62.66 -3.56 39.49
C ASP A 180 -64.15 -3.20 39.60
N GLU A 181 -64.57 -2.47 40.64
CA GLU A 181 -65.97 -2.05 40.82
C GLU A 181 -66.31 -0.81 39.98
N LYS A 182 -65.34 0.09 39.79
CA LYS A 182 -65.51 1.33 39.01
C LYS A 182 -65.00 1.21 37.58
N GLY A 183 -64.16 0.22 37.28
CA GLY A 183 -63.55 0.03 35.96
C GLY A 183 -62.56 1.13 35.57
N GLU A 184 -61.93 1.78 36.56
CA GLU A 184 -61.01 2.90 36.36
C GLU A 184 -59.81 2.81 37.31
N TYR A 185 -58.70 3.50 36.97
CA TYR A 185 -57.52 3.60 37.83
C TYR A 185 -57.70 4.71 38.86
N ILE A 186 -57.66 4.35 40.15
CA ILE A 186 -57.79 5.30 41.27
C ILE A 186 -56.47 5.45 42.05
N PRO A 187 -56.23 6.59 42.71
CA PRO A 187 -55.08 6.74 43.61
C PRO A 187 -55.07 5.67 44.71
N MET A 188 -53.92 5.07 44.98
CA MET A 188 -53.73 4.03 46.00
C MET A 188 -54.17 4.47 47.41
N ILE A 189 -54.21 5.77 47.67
CA ILE A 189 -54.67 6.37 48.93
C ILE A 189 -56.19 6.19 49.09
N GLU A 190 -56.95 6.30 48.00
CA GLU A 190 -58.40 6.12 47.99
C GLU A 190 -58.79 4.64 48.10
N ALA A 191 -58.00 3.74 47.50
CA ALA A 191 -58.18 2.30 47.64
C ALA A 191 -57.99 1.81 49.10
N LYS A 192 -57.12 2.47 49.89
CA LYS A 192 -56.90 2.14 51.31
C LYS A 192 -57.97 2.71 52.24
N GLY A 193 -58.67 3.77 51.84
CA GLY A 193 -59.77 4.36 52.60
C GLY A 193 -61.06 3.52 52.60
N ALA A 194 -61.18 2.56 51.67
CA ALA A 194 -62.34 1.67 51.58
C ALA A 194 -62.28 0.44 52.51
N PHE A 195 -61.18 0.24 53.24
CA PHE A 195 -60.98 -0.89 54.16
C PHE A 195 -60.91 -0.48 55.64
N SER A 196 -61.37 0.72 55.99
CA SER A 196 -61.54 1.15 57.39
C SER A 196 -62.98 1.61 57.65
N GLU A 197 -63.89 0.65 57.74
CA GLU A 197 -65.05 0.62 58.65
C GLU A 197 -65.49 -0.84 58.85
#